data_AF-A0A699UGY6-F1
#
_entry.id   AF-A0A699UGY6-F1
#
_cell.length_a   1.000
_cell.length_b   1.000
_cell.length_c   1.000
_cell.angle_alpha   90.00
_cell.angle_beta   90.00
_cell.angle_gamma   90.00
#
_symmetry.space_group_name_H-M   'P 1'
#
loop_
_entity.id
_entity.type
_entity.pdbx_description
1 polymer ?
#
loop_
_entity_poly.entity_id
_entity_poly.type
_entity_poly.pdbx_seq_one_letter_code
_entity_poly.pdbx_strand_id
1 'polypeptide(L)'
;MPHKRSSTFEASTMSQAAIRKLVADGIAAALETQTATMAEANNSTREIPVAKRGNYKEFISYQPFYFNGMEGVVGLIRWFKKTESVFSQSNCAEEN
;
A
#
# COMPACT_ATOMS: atom_id res chain seq x y z
N MET A 1 -2.53 59.18 -24.11
CA MET A 1 -3.68 58.25 -24.26
C MET A 1 -3.14 56.82 -24.20
N PRO A 2 -3.48 55.97 -23.22
CA PRO A 2 -3.09 54.58 -23.27
C PRO A 2 -4.17 53.72 -23.94
N HIS A 3 -3.79 52.89 -24.90
CA HIS A 3 -4.69 51.92 -25.52
C HIS A 3 -4.91 50.72 -24.59
N LYS A 4 -6.17 50.50 -24.23
CA LYS A 4 -6.67 49.39 -23.42
C LYS A 4 -6.62 48.11 -24.26
N ARG A 5 -5.74 47.15 -23.94
CA ARG A 5 -5.80 45.79 -24.53
C ARG A 5 -6.89 45.02 -23.80
N SER A 6 -8.08 44.95 -24.39
CA SER A 6 -9.10 43.98 -23.97
C SER A 6 -8.73 42.63 -24.58
N SER A 7 -8.06 41.79 -23.80
CA SER A 7 -7.83 40.39 -24.17
C SER A 7 -9.06 39.60 -23.73
N THR A 8 -10.03 39.47 -24.61
CA THR A 8 -11.16 38.55 -24.45
C THR A 8 -10.61 37.14 -24.48
N PHE A 9 -10.48 36.53 -23.30
CA PHE A 9 -10.27 35.10 -23.18
C PHE A 9 -11.63 34.47 -23.46
N GLU A 10 -11.82 33.96 -24.68
CA GLU A 10 -12.93 33.08 -25.05
C GLU A 10 -12.90 31.87 -24.11
N ALA A 11 -13.61 31.99 -22.99
CA ALA A 11 -13.83 30.89 -22.07
C ALA A 11 -14.75 29.91 -22.79
N SER A 12 -14.16 28.88 -23.41
CA SER A 12 -14.88 27.72 -23.92
C SER A 12 -15.78 27.20 -22.80
N THR A 13 -17.08 27.47 -22.90
CA THR A 13 -18.09 27.01 -21.94
C THR A 13 -18.24 25.51 -22.08
N MET A 14 -17.25 24.75 -21.61
CA MET A 14 -17.38 23.30 -21.44
C MET A 14 -18.52 23.06 -20.45
N SER A 15 -19.61 22.47 -20.95
CA SER A 15 -20.76 22.11 -20.13
C SER A 15 -20.33 21.24 -18.96
N GLN A 16 -20.91 21.46 -17.78
CA GLN A 16 -20.67 20.65 -16.58
C GLN A 16 -20.86 19.14 -16.85
N ALA A 17 -21.73 18.78 -17.80
CA ALA A 17 -21.93 17.40 -18.24
C ALA A 17 -20.68 16.80 -18.92
N ALA A 18 -19.96 17.60 -19.72
CA ALA A 18 -18.73 17.16 -20.38
C ALA A 18 -17.60 16.92 -19.37
N ILE A 19 -17.49 17.78 -18.36
CA ILE A 19 -16.51 17.62 -17.27
C ILE A 19 -16.79 16.34 -16.47
N ARG A 20 -18.07 16.12 -16.10
CA ARG A 20 -18.46 14.90 -15.37
C ARG A 20 -18.20 13.63 -16.18
N LYS A 21 -18.44 13.69 -17.49
CA LYS A 21 -18.17 12.58 -18.41
C LYS A 21 -16.68 12.26 -18.47
N LEU A 22 -15.83 13.28 -18.62
CA LEU A 22 -14.38 13.11 -18.67
C LEU A 22 -13.80 12.51 -17.37
N VAL A 23 -14.35 12.90 -16.21
CA VAL A 23 -13.97 12.30 -14.92
C VAL A 23 -14.40 10.83 -14.84
N ALA A 24 -15.62 10.50 -15.25
CA ALA A 24 -16.10 9.11 -15.24
C ALA A 24 -15.28 8.21 -16.17
N ASP A 25 -15.00 8.68 -17.38
CA ASP A 25 -14.19 7.95 -18.37
C ASP A 25 -12.76 7.74 -17.86
N GLY A 26 -12.17 8.73 -17.19
CA GLY A 26 -10.84 8.62 -16.59
C GLY A 26 -10.76 7.61 -15.44
N ILE A 27 -11.79 7.56 -14.57
CA ILE A 27 -11.88 6.58 -13.49
C ILE A 27 -12.04 5.16 -14.05
N ALA A 28 -12.89 4.99 -15.07
CA ALA A 28 -13.08 3.70 -15.73
C ALA A 28 -11.79 3.20 -16.38
N ALA A 29 -11.06 4.06 -17.09
CA ALA A 29 -9.78 3.70 -17.72
C ALA A 29 -8.70 3.34 -16.69
N ALA A 30 -8.63 4.08 -15.57
CA ALA A 30 -7.68 3.79 -14.49
C ALA A 30 -7.97 2.45 -13.80
N LEU A 31 -9.25 2.12 -13.62
CA LEU A 31 -9.68 0.84 -13.05
C LEU A 31 -9.29 -0.34 -13.96
N GLU A 32 -9.56 -0.24 -15.27
CA GLU A 32 -9.16 -1.27 -16.25
C GLU A 32 -7.64 -1.44 -16.34
N THR A 33 -6.88 -0.35 -16.21
CA THR A 33 -5.42 -0.42 -16.19
C THR A 33 -4.90 -1.14 -14.93
N GLN A 34 -5.54 -0.91 -13.78
CA GLN A 34 -5.19 -1.59 -12.54
C GLN A 34 -5.51 -3.09 -12.60
N THR A 35 -6.67 -3.49 -13.12
CA THR A 35 -7.06 -4.90 -13.25
C THR A 35 -6.12 -5.66 -14.20
N ALA A 36 -5.74 -5.04 -15.33
CA ALA A 36 -4.76 -5.61 -16.26
C ALA A 36 -3.35 -5.75 -15.62
N THR A 37 -2.92 -4.75 -14.84
CA THR A 37 -1.63 -4.79 -14.13
C THR A 37 -1.61 -5.86 -13.04
N MET A 38 -2.73 -6.07 -12.33
CA MET A 38 -2.86 -7.15 -11.36
C MET A 38 -2.83 -8.53 -12.04
N ALA A 39 -3.45 -8.69 -13.21
CA ALA A 39 -3.39 -9.95 -13.96
C ALA A 39 -1.96 -10.27 -14.42
N GLU A 40 -1.19 -9.26 -14.84
CA GLU A 40 0.22 -9.42 -15.22
C GLU A 40 1.11 -9.70 -14.01
N ALA A 41 0.91 -9.02 -12.87
CA ALA A 41 1.71 -9.28 -11.66
C ALA A 41 1.59 -10.74 -11.14
N ASN A 42 0.48 -11.42 -11.44
CA ASN A 42 0.30 -12.83 -11.08
C ASN A 42 1.15 -13.78 -11.93
N ASN A 43 1.56 -13.40 -13.16
CA ASN A 43 2.42 -14.22 -14.00
C ASN A 43 3.93 -14.07 -13.66
N SER A 44 4.30 -12.99 -12.95
CA SER A 44 5.62 -12.72 -12.39
C SER A 44 5.75 -13.17 -10.92
N THR A 45 4.87 -14.07 -10.46
CA THR A 45 5.01 -14.77 -9.17
C THR A 45 6.13 -15.82 -9.25
N ARG A 46 7.31 -15.42 -9.73
CA ARG A 46 8.53 -16.19 -9.59
C ARG A 46 9.36 -15.48 -8.53
N GLU A 47 9.40 -16.08 -7.35
CA GLU A 47 10.44 -15.87 -6.34
C GLU A 47 10.37 -14.58 -5.50
N ILE A 48 9.18 -14.16 -5.06
CA ILE A 48 9.12 -13.77 -3.64
C ILE A 48 8.97 -15.10 -2.91
N PRO A 49 9.96 -15.58 -2.13
CA PRO A 49 9.68 -16.68 -1.22
C PRO A 49 8.55 -16.15 -0.36
N VAL A 50 7.35 -16.70 -0.58
CA VAL A 50 6.21 -16.46 0.29
C VAL A 50 6.75 -16.83 1.66
N ALA A 51 7.13 -15.81 2.44
CA ALA A 51 7.61 -15.98 3.79
C ALA A 51 6.54 -16.85 4.43
N LYS A 52 6.92 -18.11 4.72
CA LYS A 52 6.04 -19.19 5.10
C LYS A 52 5.00 -18.59 6.01
N ARG A 53 3.74 -18.47 5.54
CA ARG A 53 2.71 -17.71 6.23
C ARG A 53 2.49 -18.39 7.57
N GLY A 54 3.25 -17.97 8.58
CA GLY A 54 3.28 -18.61 9.87
C GLY A 54 1.87 -18.66 10.40
N ASN A 55 1.39 -19.85 10.75
CA ASN A 55 0.07 -19.96 11.33
C ASN A 55 0.08 -19.22 12.67
N TYR A 56 -1.01 -18.54 13.05
CA TYR A 56 -1.13 -17.93 14.38
C TYR A 56 -0.76 -18.90 15.51
N LYS A 57 -1.08 -20.19 15.36
CA LYS A 57 -0.67 -21.24 16.31
C LYS A 57 0.85 -21.40 16.43
N GLU A 58 1.57 -21.32 15.32
CA GLU A 58 3.04 -21.41 15.26
C GLU A 58 3.65 -20.19 15.98
N PHE A 59 3.11 -18.99 15.74
CA PHE A 59 3.52 -17.78 16.46
C PHE A 59 3.34 -17.89 17.98
N ILE A 60 2.18 -18.39 18.46
CA ILE A 60 1.93 -18.57 19.90
C ILE A 60 2.81 -19.67 20.50
N SER A 61 3.19 -20.69 19.72
CA SER A 61 4.07 -21.77 20.20
C SER A 61 5.49 -21.29 20.56
N TYR A 62 5.96 -20.20 19.96
CA TYR A 62 7.25 -19.58 20.29
C TYR A 62 7.21 -18.71 21.57
N GLN A 63 6.09 -18.72 22.29
CA GLN A 63 5.89 -17.93 23.52
C GLN A 63 6.24 -16.44 23.32
N PRO A 64 5.46 -15.72 22.50
CA PRO A 64 5.72 -14.33 22.23
C PRO A 64 5.59 -13.51 23.52
N PHE A 65 6.43 -12.49 23.65
CA PHE A 65 6.32 -11.55 24.75
C PHE A 65 4.95 -10.83 24.67
N TYR A 66 4.24 -10.71 25.79
CA TYR A 66 2.97 -9.98 25.82
C TYR A 66 3.22 -8.47 25.79
N PHE A 67 2.46 -7.74 24.95
CA PHE A 67 2.46 -6.29 24.96
C PHE A 67 1.44 -5.78 25.99
N ASN A 68 1.90 -5.03 27.00
CA ASN A 68 1.05 -4.58 28.09
C ASN A 68 0.23 -3.30 27.79
N GLY A 69 0.29 -2.75 26.57
CA GLY A 69 -0.54 -1.60 26.15
C GLY A 69 -0.21 -0.25 26.79
N MET A 70 0.43 -0.21 27.96
CA MET A 70 0.60 1.01 28.77
C MET A 70 1.64 2.00 28.22
N GLU A 71 2.57 1.54 27.37
CA GLU A 71 3.67 2.36 26.81
C GLU A 71 3.31 3.02 25.46
N GLY A 72 2.07 2.83 24.97
CA GLY A 72 1.62 3.41 23.70
C GLY A 72 2.48 3.01 22.50
N VAL A 73 2.67 3.94 21.55
CA VAL A 73 3.43 3.70 20.31
C VAL A 73 4.90 3.33 20.60
N VAL A 74 5.51 3.92 21.64
CA VAL A 74 6.90 3.63 22.03
C VAL A 74 7.04 2.18 22.48
N GLY A 75 6.10 1.70 23.30
CA GLY A 75 6.07 0.31 23.72
C GLY A 75 5.79 -0.65 22.58
N LEU A 76 4.92 -0.26 21.65
CA LEU A 76 4.61 -1.05 20.47
C LEU A 76 5.86 -1.26 19.60
N ILE A 77 6.61 -0.20 19.32
CA ILE A 77 7.87 -0.27 18.55
C ILE A 77 8.90 -1.15 19.27
N ARG A 78 9.03 -1.00 20.59
CA ARG A 78 9.94 -1.82 21.41
C ARG A 78 9.54 -3.31 21.35
N TRP A 79 8.25 -3.59 21.44
CA TRP A 79 7.70 -4.94 21.37
C TRP A 79 7.99 -5.58 20.00
N PHE A 80 7.73 -4.88 18.88
CA PHE A 80 8.05 -5.37 17.54
C PHE A 80 9.54 -5.73 17.39
N LYS A 81 10.44 -4.83 17.82
CA LYS A 81 11.88 -5.10 17.79
C LYS A 81 12.26 -6.34 18.61
N LYS A 82 11.60 -6.56 19.75
CA LYS A 82 11.85 -7.73 20.60
C LYS A 82 11.35 -9.01 19.94
N THR A 83 10.17 -9.00 19.32
CA THR A 83 9.62 -10.16 18.61
C THR A 83 10.42 -10.52 17.37
N GLU A 84 10.92 -9.53 16.63
CA GLU A 84 11.81 -9.76 15.48
C GLU A 84 13.13 -10.43 15.89
N SER A 85 13.76 -9.96 16.98
CA SER A 85 14.99 -10.57 17.50
C SER A 85 14.81 -12.04 17.91
N VAL A 86 13.70 -12.39 18.54
CA VAL A 86 13.39 -13.78 18.91
C VAL A 86 13.21 -14.64 17.66
N PHE A 87 12.52 -14.10 16.65
CA PHE A 87 12.31 -14.80 15.39
C PHE A 87 13.61 -15.01 14.59
N SER A 88 14.52 -14.02 14.59
CA SER A 88 15.85 -14.17 14.01
C SER A 88 16.64 -15.29 14.69
N GLN A 89 16.58 -15.38 16.02
CA GLN A 89 17.25 -16.44 16.77
C GLN A 89 16.64 -17.83 16.51
N SER A 90 15.32 -17.95 16.38
CA SER A 90 14.67 -19.25 16.10
C SER A 90 14.98 -19.81 14.72
N ASN A 91 15.33 -18.95 13.75
CA ASN A 91 15.74 -19.37 12.42
C ASN A 91 17.22 -19.82 12.35
N CYS A 92 17.98 -19.68 13.44
CA CYS A 92 19.36 -20.17 13.55
C CYS A 92 19.44 -21.62 14.04
N ALA A 93 18.50 -22.49 13.65
CA ALA A 93 18.70 -23.92 13.77
C ALA A 93 19.66 -24.34 12.64
N GLU A 94 20.96 -24.38 12.95
CA GLU A 94 21.95 -25.04 12.10
C GLU A 94 21.53 -26.49 11.89
N GLU A 95 21.27 -26.82 10.63
CA GLU A 95 21.19 -28.18 10.11
C GLU A 95 22.57 -28.82 10.31
N ASN A 96 22.62 -29.84 11.16
CA ASN A 96 23.81 -30.68 11.39
C ASN A 96 23.53 -32.09 10.87
#